data_AF-A0A351F7U0-F1
#
_entry.id   AF-A0A351F7U0-F1
#
_cell.length_a   1.000
_cell.length_b   1.000
_cell.length_c   1.000
_cell.angle_alpha   90.00
_cell.angle_beta   90.00
_cell.angle_gamma   90.00
#
_symmetry.space_group_name_H-M   'P 1'
#
loop_
_entity.id
_entity.type
_entity.pdbx_description
1 polymer ?
#
loop_
_entity_poly.entity_id
_entity_poly.type
_entity_poly.pdbx_seq_one_letter_code
_entity_poly.pdbx_strand_id
1 'polypeptide(L)'
;CGGDGTIFDIVNAIYGYDNVEFAAVPLGSGNDFIRLFGTKEQFADVGAQIDGTAIKIDAIKCGDKIAVNQCSMGFDAEVCSKQADFKKIPWLTGESAY
;
A
#
# COMPACT_ATOMS: atom_id res chain seq x y z
N CYS A 1 5.42 -8.15 5.35
CA CYS A 1 5.20 -8.68 3.99
C CYS A 1 3.72 -8.60 3.65
N GLY A 2 3.33 -8.03 2.53
CA GLY A 2 1.92 -7.81 2.20
C GLY A 2 1.72 -6.89 0.99
N GLY A 3 0.49 -6.44 0.78
CA GLY A 3 0.14 -5.41 -0.23
C GLY A 3 -0.15 -4.06 0.40
N ASP A 4 -0.67 -3.12 -0.39
CA ASP A 4 -0.96 -1.75 0.06
C ASP A 4 -1.87 -1.69 1.30
N GLY A 5 -2.85 -2.59 1.44
CA GLY A 5 -3.69 -2.68 2.64
C GLY A 5 -2.90 -3.00 3.92
N THR A 6 -1.92 -3.91 3.84
CA THR A 6 -1.03 -4.21 4.97
C THR A 6 -0.16 -3.01 5.32
N ILE A 7 0.33 -2.30 4.30
CA ILE A 7 1.11 -1.08 4.50
C ILE A 7 0.26 -0.02 5.21
N PHE A 8 -0.99 0.16 4.76
CA PHE A 8 -1.94 1.08 5.38
C PHE A 8 -2.13 0.80 6.87
N ASP A 9 -2.40 -0.45 7.25
CA ASP A 9 -2.60 -0.83 8.65
C ASP A 9 -1.35 -0.55 9.51
N ILE A 10 -0.17 -0.91 9.02
CA ILE A 10 1.09 -0.72 9.74
C ILE A 10 1.43 0.76 9.89
N VAL A 11 1.31 1.55 8.82
CA VAL A 11 1.58 3.00 8.87
C VAL A 11 0.68 3.68 9.90
N ASN A 12 -0.61 3.35 9.92
CA ASN A 12 -1.54 3.93 10.90
C ASN A 12 -1.21 3.51 12.34
N ALA A 13 -0.57 2.35 12.54
CA ALA A 13 -0.15 1.90 13.87
C ALA A 13 1.15 2.58 14.37
N ILE A 14 2.08 2.89 13.46
CA ILE A 14 3.42 3.41 13.82
C ILE A 14 3.55 4.93 13.66
N TYR A 15 2.60 5.61 13.02
CA TYR A 15 2.68 7.05 12.82
C TYR A 15 2.71 7.80 14.16
N GLY A 16 3.73 8.65 14.34
CA GLY A 16 3.97 9.40 15.58
C GLY A 16 4.99 8.78 16.53
N TYR A 17 5.54 7.60 16.20
CA TYR A 17 6.69 7.03 16.91
C TYR A 17 7.98 7.30 16.14
N ASP A 18 8.88 8.11 16.71
CA ASP A 18 10.14 8.50 16.06
C ASP A 18 11.24 7.42 16.12
N ASN A 19 11.01 6.35 16.87
CA ASN A 19 11.96 5.25 17.08
C ASN A 19 11.63 3.98 16.26
N VAL A 20 10.80 4.13 15.21
CA VAL A 20 10.33 3.01 14.39
C VAL A 20 10.58 3.30 12.92
N GLU A 21 11.20 2.33 12.26
CA GLU A 21 11.42 2.33 10.81
C GLU A 21 10.55 1.24 10.18
N PHE A 22 10.10 1.50 8.96
CA PHE A 22 9.24 0.59 8.21
C PHE A 22 9.87 0.21 6.88
N ALA A 23 9.85 -1.09 6.59
CA ALA A 23 10.21 -1.65 5.30
C ALA A 23 9.13 -2.63 4.82
N ALA A 24 9.00 -2.76 3.50
CA ALA A 24 7.93 -3.53 2.87
C ALA A 24 8.49 -4.59 1.92
N VAL A 25 8.03 -5.83 2.13
CA VAL A 25 8.20 -6.92 1.16
C VAL A 25 6.88 -7.06 0.39
N PRO A 26 6.84 -6.70 -0.91
CA PRO A 26 5.62 -6.64 -1.71
C PRO A 26 5.13 -8.03 -2.10
N LEU A 27 4.10 -8.50 -1.42
CA LEU A 27 3.41 -9.77 -1.70
C LEU A 27 1.94 -9.57 -2.10
N GLY A 28 1.49 -8.32 -2.24
CA GLY A 28 0.14 -7.97 -2.65
C GLY A 28 -0.10 -8.04 -4.16
N SER A 29 -1.37 -8.01 -4.54
CA SER A 29 -1.79 -7.84 -5.95
C SER A 29 -1.58 -6.40 -6.43
N GLY A 30 -1.82 -5.42 -5.57
CA GLY A 30 -1.42 -4.02 -5.71
C GLY A 30 -0.21 -3.75 -4.82
N ASN A 31 0.78 -3.02 -5.35
CA ASN A 31 1.99 -2.62 -4.62
C ASN A 31 2.34 -1.17 -5.01
N ASP A 32 1.34 -0.31 -4.99
CA ASP A 32 1.47 1.06 -5.50
C ASP A 32 2.43 1.88 -4.66
N PHE A 33 2.49 1.65 -3.35
CA PHE A 33 3.51 2.29 -2.52
C PHE A 33 4.94 1.94 -2.96
N ILE A 34 5.22 0.66 -3.24
CA ILE A 34 6.56 0.22 -3.67
C ILE A 34 6.95 0.85 -5.02
N ARG A 35 5.99 0.99 -5.93
CA ARG A 35 6.22 1.60 -7.25
C ARG A 35 6.69 3.04 -7.19
N LEU A 36 6.48 3.75 -6.08
CA LEU A 36 7.01 5.09 -5.87
C LEU A 36 8.53 5.11 -5.66
N PHE A 37 9.12 4.00 -5.19
CA PHE A 37 10.52 3.92 -4.79
C PHE A 37 11.35 2.95 -5.65
N GLY A 38 10.72 1.97 -6.31
CA GLY A 38 11.43 1.02 -7.17
C GLY A 38 10.54 -0.10 -7.68
N THR A 39 11.16 -1.24 -8.02
CA THR A 39 10.44 -2.41 -8.52
C THR A 39 10.14 -3.41 -7.41
N LYS A 40 9.16 -4.28 -7.66
CA LYS A 40 8.79 -5.37 -6.74
C LYS A 40 9.98 -6.26 -6.40
N GLU A 41 10.82 -6.55 -7.39
CA GLU A 41 11.96 -7.45 -7.28
C GLU A 41 13.05 -6.86 -6.38
N GLN A 42 13.30 -5.55 -6.48
CA GLN A 42 14.25 -4.85 -5.60
C GLN A 42 13.83 -4.91 -4.14
N PHE A 43 12.53 -4.84 -3.87
CA PHE A 43 11.97 -4.88 -2.51
C PHE A 43 11.66 -6.31 -2.02
N ALA A 44 11.78 -7.33 -2.87
CA ALA A 44 11.60 -8.72 -2.49
C ALA A 44 12.83 -9.30 -1.74
N ASP A 45 13.99 -8.67 -1.88
CA ASP A 45 15.21 -9.04 -1.16
C ASP A 45 15.19 -8.49 0.27
N VAL A 46 14.94 -9.37 1.25
CA VAL A 46 14.89 -9.02 2.66
C VAL A 46 16.24 -8.54 3.19
N GLY A 47 17.36 -9.08 2.69
CA GLY A 47 18.69 -8.65 3.10
C GLY A 47 18.92 -7.19 2.71
N ALA A 48 18.57 -6.84 1.47
CA ALA A 48 18.63 -5.45 0.99
C ALA A 48 17.72 -4.49 1.79
N GLN A 49 16.59 -4.96 2.33
CA GLN A 49 15.74 -4.14 3.20
C GLN A 49 16.38 -3.89 4.57
N ILE A 50 17.11 -4.86 5.12
CA ILE A 50 17.80 -4.73 6.41
C ILE A 50 19.03 -3.83 6.28
N ASP A 51 19.80 -3.99 5.20
CA ASP A 51 21.01 -3.20 4.93
C ASP A 51 20.71 -1.82 4.33
N GLY A 52 19.44 -1.56 4.01
CA GLY A 52 18.98 -0.30 3.43
C GLY A 52 19.12 0.88 4.38
N THR A 53 19.05 2.08 3.82
CA THR A 53 19.00 3.32 4.61
C THR A 53 17.58 3.83 4.66
N ALA A 54 17.06 4.02 5.88
CA ALA A 54 15.74 4.63 6.08
C ALA A 54 15.74 6.07 5.57
N ILE A 55 14.71 6.42 4.80
CA ILE A 55 14.46 7.78 4.33
C ILE A 55 13.15 8.29 4.93
N LYS A 56 13.14 9.56 5.33
CA LYS A 56 11.91 10.22 5.78
C LYS A 56 11.05 10.56 4.58
N ILE A 57 9.77 10.20 4.66
CA ILE A 57 8.77 10.50 3.62
C ILE A 57 7.66 11.36 4.19
N ASP A 58 7.02 12.13 3.31
CA ASP A 58 5.79 12.83 3.64
C ASP A 58 4.61 11.85 3.68
N ALA A 59 3.59 12.19 4.47
CA ALA A 59 2.35 11.42 4.57
C ALA A 59 1.13 12.34 4.48
N ILE A 60 0.03 11.80 3.99
CA ILE A 60 -1.25 12.48 3.89
C ILE A 60 -2.08 12.12 5.11
N LYS A 61 -2.55 13.12 5.86
CA LYS A 61 -3.49 12.94 6.96
C LYS A 61 -4.91 13.27 6.51
N CYS A 62 -5.80 12.28 6.57
CA CYS A 62 -7.23 12.43 6.28
C CYS A 62 -8.04 12.00 7.50
N GLY A 63 -8.55 12.97 8.26
CA GLY A 63 -9.20 12.71 9.54
C GLY A 63 -8.23 12.08 10.55
N ASP A 64 -8.58 10.90 11.05
CA ASP A 64 -7.77 10.08 11.96
C ASP A 64 -6.84 9.10 11.23
N LYS A 65 -6.89 9.04 9.90
CA LYS A 65 -6.10 8.10 9.10
C LYS A 65 -4.92 8.74 8.40
N ILE A 66 -3.88 7.94 8.21
CA ILE A 66 -2.67 8.28 7.49
C ILE A 66 -2.59 7.45 6.21
N ALA A 67 -2.31 8.11 5.09
CA ALA A 67 -2.04 7.50 3.79
C ALA A 67 -0.65 7.91 3.29
N VAL A 68 0.01 7.03 2.55
CA VAL A 68 1.41 7.19 2.10
C VAL A 68 1.59 7.21 0.59
N ASN A 69 0.52 6.98 -0.16
CA ASN A 69 0.52 6.98 -1.62
C ASN A 69 -0.62 7.85 -2.18
N GLN A 70 -1.87 7.56 -1.79
CA GLN A 70 -3.06 8.21 -2.30
C GLN A 70 -4.17 8.21 -1.25
N CYS A 71 -4.99 9.25 -1.26
CA CYS A 71 -6.28 9.31 -0.59
C CYS A 71 -7.31 9.86 -1.60
N SER A 72 -8.37 9.11 -1.88
CA SER A 72 -9.44 9.50 -2.81
C SER A 72 -10.81 9.42 -2.14
N MET A 73 -11.75 10.24 -2.62
CA MET A 73 -13.14 10.28 -2.17
C MET A 73 -14.08 10.50 -3.37
N GLY A 74 -15.33 10.07 -3.23
CA GLY A 74 -16.35 10.20 -4.27
C GLY A 74 -16.64 8.86 -4.98
N PHE A 75 -17.23 8.95 -6.16
CA PHE A 75 -17.73 7.77 -6.89
C PHE A 75 -16.64 6.75 -7.23
N ASP A 76 -15.48 7.22 -7.68
CA ASP A 76 -14.33 6.37 -8.01
C ASP A 76 -13.87 5.54 -6.80
N ALA A 77 -13.74 6.18 -5.63
CA ALA A 77 -13.37 5.50 -4.38
C ALA A 77 -14.42 4.44 -3.97
N GLU A 78 -15.71 4.70 -4.21
CA GLU A 78 -16.77 3.73 -3.93
C GLU A 78 -16.68 2.51 -4.86
N VAL A 79 -16.39 2.71 -6.15
CA VAL A 79 -16.15 1.62 -7.10
C VAL A 79 -14.94 0.78 -6.67
N CYS A 80 -13.81 1.41 -6.35
CA CYS A 80 -12.62 0.71 -5.86
C CYS A 80 -12.89 -0.08 -4.55
N SER A 81 -13.69 0.47 -3.63
CA SER A 81 -14.02 -0.24 -2.37
C SER A 81 -14.78 -1.56 -2.60
N LYS A 82 -15.56 -1.63 -3.69
CA LYS A 82 -16.35 -2.80 -4.08
C LYS A 82 -15.61 -3.76 -5.00
N GLN A 83 -14.33 -3.49 -5.31
CA GLN A 83 -13.53 -4.31 -6.22
C GLN A 83 -13.52 -5.79 -5.83
N ALA A 84 -13.41 -6.09 -4.52
CA ALA A 84 -13.43 -7.46 -4.02
C ALA A 84 -14.77 -8.18 -4.25
N ASP A 85 -15.88 -7.44 -4.29
CA ASP A 85 -17.20 -7.98 -4.58
C ASP A 85 -17.41 -8.17 -6.09
N PHE A 86 -16.89 -7.25 -6.91
CA PHE A 86 -16.89 -7.41 -8.37
C PHE A 86 -16.09 -8.63 -8.83
N LYS A 87 -14.97 -8.94 -8.16
CA LYS A 87 -14.17 -10.16 -8.42
C LYS A 87 -14.91 -11.47 -8.16
N LYS A 88 -16.05 -11.45 -7.45
CA LYS A 88 -16.89 -12.65 -7.20
C LYS A 88 -17.89 -12.93 -8.32
N ILE A 89 -18.07 -12.00 -9.26
CA ILE A 89 -19.01 -12.15 -10.38
C ILE A 89 -18.33 -13.01 -11.46
N PRO A 90 -18.86 -14.20 -11.80
CA PRO A 90 -18.13 -15.20 -12.61
C PRO A 90 -17.72 -14.72 -14.02
N TRP A 91 -18.43 -13.74 -14.58
CA TRP A 91 -18.18 -13.19 -15.91
C TRP A 91 -17.45 -11.84 -15.90
N LEU A 92 -17.17 -11.27 -14.73
CA LEU A 92 -16.37 -10.06 -14.58
C LEU A 92 -14.93 -10.47 -14.24
N THR A 93 -14.05 -10.57 -15.24
CA THR A 93 -12.65 -10.96 -15.05
C THR A 93 -11.69 -9.97 -15.73
N GLY A 94 -10.48 -9.83 -15.16
CA GLY A 94 -9.42 -9.00 -15.72
C GLY A 94 -9.53 -7.50 -15.40
N GLU A 95 -9.04 -6.64 -16.30
CA GLU A 95 -9.00 -5.17 -16.16
C GLU A 95 -10.38 -4.53 -15.94
N SER A 96 -11.46 -5.22 -16.28
CA SER A 96 -12.84 -4.77 -16.08
C SER A 96 -13.33 -4.83 -14.62
N ALA A 97 -12.57 -5.49 -13.74
CA ALA A 97 -12.79 -5.53 -12.30
C ALA A 97 -11.74 -4.70 -11.54
N TYR A 98 -10.99 -3.83 -12.21
CA TYR A 98 -10.07 -2.88 -11.61
C TYR A 98 -10.62 -1.46 -11.65
#